data_AF-A0A177A1Y8-F1
#
_entry.id   AF-A0A177A1Y8-F1
#
_cell.length_a   1.000
_cell.length_b   1.000
_cell.length_c   1.000
_cell.angle_alpha   90.00
_cell.angle_beta   90.00
_cell.angle_gamma   90.00
#
_symmetry.space_group_name_H-M   'P 1'
#
loop_
_entity.id
_entity.type
_entity.pdbx_description
1 polymer ?
#
loop_
_entity_poly.entity_id
_entity_poly.type
_entity_poly.pdbx_seq_one_letter_code
_entity_poly.pdbx_strand_id
1 'polypeptide(L)'
;MPLEETKRIAEWARGEGILMHLDGARLWEAVVAGAGGLEEYTRCFDTVSLCFSKGLGAPIGSVLVGSKEVVRRARWVRKSIAGLRQSGVVAAAARIGVEETFLGWKLKRGREMAKRAGEMWESKGGKLREVETNMVWLDLEAAGVAEEEWVQAAGRRGVKVGGGRVVVHYQITGEAVGELGEAMGEVLWGGRGGGGVRKVGFKMNISHGSPARHLSRQPSPASLTAAQPGISSSDRQAVLRYGVCDGPVPYPSQNGTDGGYQRPANIGGARSEGRLINVEPPRREDLQPSYAQNLVGESEQGTHGWYGSMINTLGNCIGTFGAIPCCIICPNPYKPVSQGNVGLVTKFGRFYRAVDPGLVKINPLSERLIQVDVKIQIVEVPKQVCMTKDNVTLHLTSVIYYHITSPHKAAFGISNVRQALIERTQTTLRHVVGARVLQDVIERREEIAQSIGEIIEDVAAGWGVKVESMLIKDMIFSNELQDSLSMAAQSKRIGESKVIAARAEVESAKLMRQAADILSSAPAMQIRYLEAMQAMAKSANSKVIFLPGPANVASQMAMADSVGEGSVANGGKRIVEGVETSDFGGADPHFSQAIRADVIEHM
;
A
#
# COMPACT_ATOMS: atom_id res chain seq x y z
N MET A 1 18.94 -10.66 12.26
CA MET A 1 20.25 -10.17 11.77
C MET A 1 21.12 -9.77 12.96
N PRO A 2 22.31 -10.37 13.14
CA PRO A 2 23.23 -10.03 14.23
C PRO A 2 23.79 -8.60 14.11
N LEU A 3 23.99 -7.91 15.24
CA LEU A 3 24.50 -6.54 15.26
C LEU A 3 25.89 -6.39 14.63
N GLU A 4 26.83 -7.33 14.86
CA GLU A 4 28.19 -7.23 14.30
C GLU A 4 28.20 -7.33 12.77
N GLU A 5 27.31 -8.15 12.19
CA GLU A 5 27.13 -8.21 10.74
C GLU A 5 26.48 -6.92 10.20
N THR A 6 25.58 -6.29 10.98
CA THR A 6 25.02 -4.98 10.66
C THR A 6 26.10 -3.88 10.69
N LYS A 7 27.00 -3.88 11.68
CA LYS A 7 28.16 -2.97 11.74
C LYS A 7 29.08 -3.15 10.52
N ARG A 8 29.46 -4.40 10.21
CA ARG A 8 30.33 -4.76 9.07
C ARG A 8 29.79 -4.25 7.73
N ILE A 9 28.49 -4.45 7.48
CA ILE A 9 27.85 -3.97 6.24
C ILE A 9 27.75 -2.43 6.23
N ALA A 10 27.46 -1.79 7.38
CA ALA A 10 27.40 -0.34 7.49
C ALA A 10 28.76 0.36 7.36
N GLU A 11 29.85 -0.29 7.74
CA GLU A 11 31.21 0.20 7.49
C GLU A 11 31.56 0.12 6.01
N TRP A 12 31.32 -1.02 5.36
CA TRP A 12 31.53 -1.17 3.91
C TRP A 12 30.69 -0.20 3.09
N ALA A 13 29.38 -0.12 3.33
CA ALA A 13 28.47 0.76 2.59
C ALA A 13 28.87 2.24 2.70
N ARG A 14 29.34 2.69 3.87
CA ARG A 14 29.86 4.05 4.05
C ARG A 14 31.19 4.29 3.32
N GLY A 15 32.01 3.26 3.13
CA GLY A 15 33.20 3.32 2.25
C GLY A 15 32.84 3.54 0.77
N GLU A 16 31.80 2.87 0.28
CA GLU A 16 31.27 3.00 -1.08
C GLU A 16 30.34 4.21 -1.29
N GLY A 17 30.09 5.01 -0.25
CA GLY A 17 29.16 6.16 -0.30
C GLY A 17 27.67 5.78 -0.42
N ILE A 18 27.31 4.53 -0.12
CA ILE A 18 25.95 4.00 -0.22
C ILE A 18 25.15 4.35 1.05
N LEU A 19 24.04 5.08 0.87
CA LEU A 19 23.10 5.41 1.95
C LEU A 19 22.28 4.18 2.37
N MET A 20 22.14 3.97 3.68
CA MET A 20 21.44 2.81 4.24
C MET A 20 20.11 3.16 4.94
N HIS A 21 19.14 2.27 4.77
CA HIS A 21 17.83 2.32 5.42
C HIS A 21 17.54 1.03 6.18
N LEU A 22 17.04 1.14 7.42
CA LEU A 22 16.54 0.02 8.22
C LEU A 22 15.02 0.08 8.34
N ASP A 23 14.31 -0.94 7.84
CA ASP A 23 12.93 -1.16 8.26
C ASP A 23 12.88 -1.83 9.64
N GLY A 24 13.00 -0.99 10.67
CA GLY A 24 12.88 -1.36 12.08
C GLY A 24 11.43 -1.64 12.52
N ALA A 25 10.59 -2.16 11.62
CA ALA A 25 9.20 -2.50 11.89
C ALA A 25 8.99 -3.44 13.10
N ARG A 26 10.01 -4.23 13.47
CA ARG A 26 10.09 -5.01 14.72
C ARG A 26 11.46 -4.89 15.43
N LEU A 27 12.10 -3.73 15.33
CA LEU A 27 13.41 -3.52 15.99
C LEU A 27 13.30 -3.60 17.52
N TRP A 28 12.17 -3.19 18.08
CA TRP A 28 11.89 -3.29 19.52
C TRP A 28 11.95 -4.75 20.01
N GLU A 29 11.34 -5.66 19.26
CA GLU A 29 11.33 -7.09 19.54
C GLU A 29 12.73 -7.72 19.41
N ALA A 30 13.56 -7.26 18.45
CA ALA A 30 14.96 -7.70 18.30
C ALA A 30 15.86 -7.20 19.45
N VAL A 31 15.70 -5.95 19.88
CA VAL A 31 16.42 -5.36 21.02
C VAL A 31 16.06 -6.10 22.32
N VAL A 32 14.76 -6.36 22.57
CA VAL A 32 14.31 -7.15 23.74
C VAL A 32 14.68 -8.64 23.63
N ALA A 33 14.95 -9.15 22.43
CA ALA A 33 15.55 -10.48 22.25
C ALA A 33 17.05 -10.53 22.65
N GLY A 34 17.71 -9.37 22.80
CA GLY A 34 19.14 -9.27 23.12
C GLY A 34 20.05 -9.29 21.89
N ALA A 35 19.53 -8.97 20.70
CA ALA A 35 20.33 -8.94 19.46
C ALA A 35 21.32 -7.75 19.38
N GLY A 36 21.12 -6.72 20.21
CA GLY A 36 21.91 -5.49 20.28
C GLY A 36 21.10 -4.34 20.89
N GLY A 37 21.76 -3.23 21.25
CA GLY A 37 21.09 -2.02 21.73
C GLY A 37 20.34 -1.28 20.63
N LEU A 38 19.22 -0.63 20.98
CA LEU A 38 18.43 0.17 20.02
C LEU A 38 19.29 1.27 19.37
N GLU A 39 20.11 1.96 20.17
CA GLU A 39 21.00 3.00 19.64
C GLU A 39 22.06 2.43 18.71
N GLU A 40 22.70 1.30 19.07
CA GLU A 40 23.73 0.66 18.26
C GLU A 40 23.23 0.29 16.86
N TYR A 41 22.04 -0.30 16.77
CA TYR A 41 21.39 -0.53 15.49
C TYR A 41 21.13 0.78 14.75
N THR A 42 20.57 1.81 15.39
CA THR A 42 20.30 3.09 14.68
C THR A 42 21.56 3.83 14.21
N ARG A 43 22.72 3.66 14.86
CA ARG A 43 24.02 4.23 14.44
C ARG A 43 24.59 3.58 13.16
N CYS A 44 24.02 2.46 12.71
CA CYS A 44 24.44 1.75 11.51
C CYS A 44 23.73 2.22 10.22
N PHE A 45 22.73 3.11 10.30
CA PHE A 45 21.91 3.51 9.14
C PHE A 45 21.66 5.03 9.11
N ASP A 46 21.60 5.62 7.92
CA ASP A 46 21.25 7.04 7.73
C ASP A 46 19.77 7.32 8.06
N THR A 47 18.92 6.29 7.90
CA THR A 47 17.49 6.37 8.18
C THR A 47 16.93 5.07 8.76
N VAL A 48 15.95 5.19 9.65
CA VAL A 48 15.28 4.04 10.29
C VAL A 48 13.77 4.28 10.37
N SER A 49 12.95 3.36 9.88
CA SER A 49 11.51 3.33 10.22
C SER A 49 11.28 2.51 11.48
N LEU A 50 10.52 3.05 12.43
CA LEU A 50 10.10 2.33 13.63
C LEU A 50 8.57 2.27 13.68
N CYS A 51 8.01 1.07 13.87
CA CYS A 51 6.57 0.88 13.91
C CYS A 51 6.06 0.82 15.36
N PHE A 52 4.93 1.47 15.64
CA PHE A 52 4.26 1.40 16.95
C PHE A 52 3.05 0.46 16.92
N SER A 53 2.38 0.32 15.77
CA SER A 53 1.22 -0.58 15.59
C SER A 53 1.58 -2.03 15.25
N LYS A 54 2.53 -2.59 16.01
CA LYS A 54 2.90 -4.02 16.03
C LYS A 54 3.09 -4.45 17.50
N GLY A 55 4.24 -5.00 17.91
CA GLY A 55 4.46 -5.50 19.27
C GLY A 55 4.20 -4.48 20.39
N LEU A 56 4.36 -3.18 20.13
CA LEU A 56 4.12 -2.11 21.12
C LEU A 56 2.64 -1.83 21.43
N GLY A 57 1.71 -2.25 20.58
CA GLY A 57 0.27 -2.16 20.84
C GLY A 57 -0.43 -0.83 20.54
N ALA A 58 0.22 0.13 19.86
CA ALA A 58 -0.47 1.36 19.43
C ALA A 58 -1.49 1.07 18.30
N PRO A 59 -2.62 1.78 18.20
CA PRO A 59 -3.67 1.45 17.22
C PRO A 59 -3.23 1.71 15.77
N ILE A 60 -2.46 2.77 15.53
CA ILE A 60 -1.84 3.11 14.25
C ILE A 60 -0.52 3.84 14.50
N GLY A 61 0.43 3.74 13.55
CA GLY A 61 1.53 4.69 13.42
C GLY A 61 2.93 4.09 13.32
N SER A 62 3.80 4.88 12.70
CA SER A 62 5.25 4.68 12.61
C SER A 62 5.96 6.04 12.63
N VAL A 63 7.27 6.04 12.89
CA VAL A 63 8.16 7.20 12.76
C VAL A 63 9.29 6.88 11.79
N LEU A 64 9.71 7.88 11.03
CA LEU A 64 10.98 7.85 10.29
C LEU A 64 12.00 8.70 11.05
N VAL A 65 13.11 8.07 11.45
CA VAL A 65 14.26 8.69 12.10
C VAL A 65 15.37 8.86 11.05
N GLY A 66 16.17 9.92 11.18
CA GLY A 66 17.28 10.25 10.28
C GLY A 66 17.75 11.69 10.52
N SER A 67 18.63 12.21 9.66
CA SER A 67 19.18 13.56 9.81
C SER A 67 18.09 14.67 9.76
N LYS A 68 18.38 15.83 10.36
CA LYS A 68 17.47 17.02 10.36
C LYS A 68 17.05 17.44 8.94
N GLU A 69 17.90 17.18 7.95
CA GLU A 69 17.62 17.39 6.53
C GLU A 69 16.73 16.33 5.92
N VAL A 70 17.03 15.04 6.13
CA VAL A 70 16.18 13.95 5.64
C VAL A 70 14.77 14.06 6.24
N VAL A 71 14.65 14.36 7.53
CA VAL A 71 13.36 14.61 8.20
C VAL A 71 12.64 15.83 7.60
N ARG A 72 13.35 16.86 7.14
CA ARG A 72 12.76 18.02 6.44
C ARG A 72 12.17 17.59 5.09
N ARG A 73 12.94 16.86 4.27
CA ARG A 73 12.51 16.32 2.96
C ARG A 73 11.35 15.34 3.11
N ALA A 74 11.43 14.42 4.07
CA ALA A 74 10.39 13.44 4.37
C ALA A 74 9.08 14.09 4.85
N ARG A 75 9.12 15.20 5.61
CA ARG A 75 7.91 15.97 5.97
C ARG A 75 7.20 16.56 4.74
N TRP A 76 7.95 16.98 3.73
CA TRP A 76 7.42 17.52 2.47
C TRP A 76 6.80 16.40 1.61
N VAL A 77 7.55 15.31 1.37
CA VAL A 77 7.06 14.12 0.64
C VAL A 77 5.85 13.48 1.32
N ARG A 78 5.85 13.41 2.66
CA ARG A 78 4.65 13.00 3.42
C ARG A 78 3.47 13.90 3.07
N LYS A 79 3.65 15.23 3.14
CA LYS A 79 2.58 16.21 2.93
C LYS A 79 2.01 16.23 1.50
N SER A 80 2.76 15.81 0.48
CA SER A 80 2.23 15.60 -0.88
C SER A 80 1.42 14.31 -1.04
N ILE A 81 1.59 13.33 -0.16
CA ILE A 81 0.82 12.07 -0.16
C ILE A 81 -0.39 12.16 0.78
N ALA A 82 -0.16 12.46 2.07
CA ALA A 82 -1.20 12.53 3.11
C ALA A 82 -0.75 13.33 4.35
N GLY A 83 -1.70 13.76 5.17
CA GLY A 83 -1.36 14.42 6.44
C GLY A 83 -2.48 14.41 7.47
N LEU A 84 -2.27 13.65 8.55
CA LEU A 84 -3.14 13.70 9.74
C LEU A 84 -3.00 15.07 10.43
N ARG A 85 -4.13 15.67 10.82
CA ARG A 85 -4.19 16.99 11.48
C ARG A 85 -3.95 16.87 12.99
N GLN A 86 -4.96 16.42 13.76
CA GLN A 86 -4.88 16.24 15.22
C GLN A 86 -4.11 14.96 15.61
N SER A 87 -2.87 14.82 15.14
CA SER A 87 -2.05 13.61 15.36
C SER A 87 -1.60 13.38 16.81
N GLY A 88 -1.90 14.30 17.74
CA GLY A 88 -1.53 14.21 19.16
C GLY A 88 -2.06 12.95 19.85
N VAL A 89 -3.31 12.54 19.54
CA VAL A 89 -3.91 11.31 20.10
C VAL A 89 -3.14 10.06 19.68
N VAL A 90 -2.71 10.00 18.42
CA VAL A 90 -1.90 8.90 17.87
C VAL A 90 -0.49 8.91 18.47
N ALA A 91 0.12 10.10 18.59
CA ALA A 91 1.44 10.26 19.21
C ALA A 91 1.43 9.87 20.70
N ALA A 92 0.36 10.16 21.43
CA ALA A 92 0.19 9.72 22.82
C ALA A 92 0.10 8.19 22.93
N ALA A 93 -0.69 7.53 22.08
CA ALA A 93 -0.76 6.07 22.06
C ALA A 93 0.57 5.41 21.67
N ALA A 94 1.30 5.99 20.71
CA ALA A 94 2.66 5.55 20.36
C ALA A 94 3.66 5.73 21.53
N ARG A 95 3.58 6.86 22.25
CA ARG A 95 4.39 7.14 23.45
C ARG A 95 4.15 6.10 24.55
N ILE A 96 2.89 5.81 24.89
CA ILE A 96 2.53 4.77 25.87
C ILE A 96 3.05 3.39 25.42
N GLY A 97 3.00 3.08 24.12
CA GLY A 97 3.62 1.86 23.58
C GLY A 97 5.12 1.75 23.88
N VAL A 98 5.87 2.85 23.82
CA VAL A 98 7.30 2.85 24.19
C VAL A 98 7.50 2.80 25.71
N GLU A 99 6.80 3.65 26.47
CA GLU A 99 6.97 3.76 27.92
C GLU A 99 6.49 2.50 28.67
N GLU A 100 5.33 1.96 28.32
CA GLU A 100 4.78 0.78 28.99
C GLU A 100 5.14 -0.56 28.34
N THR A 101 5.19 -0.67 26.99
CA THR A 101 5.35 -1.98 26.33
C THR A 101 6.81 -2.34 26.07
N PHE A 102 7.64 -1.37 25.67
CA PHE A 102 9.08 -1.55 25.49
C PHE A 102 9.85 -1.37 26.81
N LEU A 103 9.83 -0.17 27.42
CA LEU A 103 10.58 0.12 28.65
C LEU A 103 9.99 -0.58 29.88
N GLY A 104 8.67 -0.82 29.90
CA GLY A 104 8.00 -1.68 30.89
C GLY A 104 8.13 -3.19 30.64
N TRP A 105 9.04 -3.62 29.75
CA TRP A 105 9.42 -5.01 29.47
C TRP A 105 8.32 -5.97 29.00
N LYS A 106 7.10 -5.49 28.72
CA LYS A 106 5.96 -6.35 28.32
C LYS A 106 6.24 -7.16 27.04
N LEU A 107 7.09 -6.66 26.14
CA LEU A 107 7.58 -7.42 24.97
C LEU A 107 8.27 -8.75 25.34
N LYS A 108 8.96 -8.83 26.49
CA LYS A 108 9.67 -10.05 26.93
C LYS A 108 8.72 -11.22 27.12
N ARG A 109 7.52 -10.96 27.67
CA ARG A 109 6.44 -11.96 27.77
C ARG A 109 6.02 -12.50 26.39
N GLY A 110 6.04 -11.67 25.34
CA GLY A 110 5.78 -12.11 23.97
C GLY A 110 6.78 -13.17 23.50
N ARG A 111 8.08 -12.95 23.77
CA ARG A 111 9.15 -13.92 23.50
C ARG A 111 9.01 -15.20 24.32
N GLU A 112 8.72 -15.09 25.62
CA GLU A 112 8.56 -16.23 26.52
C GLU A 112 7.37 -17.11 26.10
N MET A 113 6.25 -16.50 25.69
CA MET A 113 5.09 -17.22 25.16
C MET A 113 5.35 -17.83 23.77
N ALA A 114 6.13 -17.16 22.91
CA ALA A 114 6.55 -17.73 21.62
C ALA A 114 7.47 -18.96 21.81
N LYS A 115 8.48 -18.88 22.68
CA LYS A 115 9.35 -20.02 23.00
C LYS A 115 8.53 -21.21 23.51
N ARG A 116 7.60 -20.98 24.43
CA ARG A 116 6.68 -22.01 24.94
C ARG A 116 5.80 -22.63 23.85
N ALA A 117 5.32 -21.84 22.89
CA ALA A 117 4.55 -22.35 21.76
C ALA A 117 5.38 -23.24 20.81
N GLY A 118 6.67 -22.93 20.61
CA GLY A 118 7.62 -23.81 19.92
C GLY A 118 7.84 -25.12 20.68
N GLU A 119 8.16 -25.04 21.97
CA GLU A 119 8.38 -26.21 22.85
C GLU A 119 7.18 -27.16 22.90
N MET A 120 5.95 -26.62 22.85
CA MET A 120 4.72 -27.43 22.79
C MET A 120 4.48 -28.11 21.43
N TRP A 121 5.02 -27.59 20.33
CA TRP A 121 4.98 -28.26 19.02
C TRP A 121 6.00 -29.40 18.95
N GLU A 122 7.24 -29.14 19.37
CA GLU A 122 8.32 -30.14 19.36
C GLU A 122 8.04 -31.30 20.31
N SER A 123 7.58 -31.01 21.54
CA SER A 123 7.18 -32.06 22.50
C SER A 123 5.98 -32.90 22.06
N LYS A 124 5.22 -32.42 21.07
CA LYS A 124 4.12 -33.16 20.41
C LYS A 124 4.57 -33.81 19.09
N GLY A 125 5.85 -33.75 18.73
CA GLY A 125 6.43 -34.43 17.56
C GLY A 125 6.46 -33.62 16.26
N GLY A 126 6.03 -32.36 16.29
CA GLY A 126 6.13 -31.45 15.15
C GLY A 126 7.54 -30.87 14.98
N LYS A 127 7.92 -30.48 13.76
CA LYS A 127 9.21 -29.82 13.48
C LYS A 127 9.04 -28.30 13.38
N LEU A 128 10.01 -27.55 13.87
CA LEU A 128 10.10 -26.10 13.69
C LEU A 128 11.09 -25.75 12.59
N ARG A 129 10.88 -24.61 11.92
CA ARG A 129 11.90 -23.96 11.08
C ARG A 129 12.78 -23.05 11.91
N GLU A 130 12.16 -22.14 12.67
CA GLU A 130 12.85 -21.22 13.59
C GLU A 130 11.89 -20.68 14.67
N VAL A 131 12.45 -20.16 15.77
CA VAL A 131 11.74 -19.40 16.81
C VAL A 131 12.56 -18.16 17.17
N GLU A 132 12.39 -17.09 16.38
CA GLU A 132 13.03 -15.80 16.63
C GLU A 132 12.07 -14.77 17.23
N THR A 133 12.57 -13.99 18.19
CA THR A 133 11.87 -12.88 18.85
C THR A 133 10.49 -13.26 19.42
N ASN A 134 9.39 -12.97 18.73
CA ASN A 134 8.01 -13.27 19.11
C ASN A 134 7.26 -14.11 18.06
N MET A 135 7.98 -14.77 17.15
CA MET A 135 7.44 -15.63 16.11
C MET A 135 7.85 -17.09 16.30
N VAL A 136 6.97 -18.00 15.89
CA VAL A 136 7.21 -19.44 15.81
C VAL A 136 6.84 -19.88 14.41
N TRP A 137 7.76 -20.55 13.71
CA TRP A 137 7.49 -21.11 12.39
C TRP A 137 7.37 -22.63 12.50
N LEU A 138 6.13 -23.10 12.51
CA LEU A 138 5.76 -24.51 12.46
C LEU A 138 6.01 -25.03 11.05
N ASP A 139 6.77 -26.12 10.92
CA ASP A 139 6.91 -26.81 9.64
C ASP A 139 5.75 -27.81 9.46
N LEU A 140 4.62 -27.29 8.97
CA LEU A 140 3.40 -28.07 8.73
C LEU A 140 3.62 -29.16 7.67
N GLU A 141 4.39 -28.83 6.63
CA GLU A 141 4.76 -29.76 5.54
C GLU A 141 5.58 -30.94 6.09
N ALA A 142 6.63 -30.67 6.87
CA ALA A 142 7.46 -31.70 7.48
C ALA A 142 6.79 -32.45 8.64
N ALA A 143 5.64 -31.96 9.14
CA ALA A 143 4.74 -32.66 10.06
C ALA A 143 3.64 -33.48 9.34
N GLY A 144 3.42 -33.25 8.04
CA GLY A 144 2.34 -33.88 7.26
C GLY A 144 0.95 -33.30 7.52
N VAL A 145 0.86 -32.07 8.04
CA VAL A 145 -0.40 -31.39 8.42
C VAL A 145 -0.79 -30.39 7.33
N ALA A 146 -2.04 -30.44 6.87
CA ALA A 146 -2.54 -29.46 5.90
C ALA A 146 -2.80 -28.09 6.57
N GLU A 147 -2.53 -26.98 5.87
CA GLU A 147 -2.79 -25.64 6.44
C GLU A 147 -4.27 -25.43 6.80
N GLU A 148 -5.19 -25.92 5.96
CA GLU A 148 -6.64 -25.81 6.25
C GLU A 148 -7.04 -26.60 7.51
N GLU A 149 -6.47 -27.78 7.72
CA GLU A 149 -6.70 -28.61 8.91
C GLU A 149 -6.18 -27.90 10.17
N TRP A 150 -4.96 -27.34 10.09
CA TRP A 150 -4.36 -26.53 11.16
C TRP A 150 -5.22 -25.31 11.52
N VAL A 151 -5.66 -24.54 10.52
CA VAL A 151 -6.53 -23.37 10.71
C VAL A 151 -7.89 -23.79 11.30
N GLN A 152 -8.45 -24.93 10.89
CA GLN A 152 -9.72 -25.44 11.43
C GLN A 152 -9.60 -26.02 12.86
N ALA A 153 -8.48 -26.66 13.20
CA ALA A 153 -8.22 -27.16 14.55
C ALA A 153 -8.03 -26.02 15.56
N ALA A 154 -7.21 -25.02 15.20
CA ALA A 154 -7.04 -23.82 16.01
C ALA A 154 -8.36 -23.01 16.11
N GLY A 155 -9.07 -22.85 14.98
CA GLY A 155 -10.33 -22.11 14.90
C GLY A 155 -11.44 -22.70 15.78
N ARG A 156 -11.55 -24.04 15.86
CA ARG A 156 -12.50 -24.72 16.76
C ARG A 156 -12.25 -24.46 18.25
N ARG A 157 -11.06 -23.96 18.61
CA ARG A 157 -10.64 -23.58 19.97
C ARG A 157 -10.58 -22.06 20.17
N GLY A 158 -11.13 -21.28 19.24
CA GLY A 158 -11.10 -19.82 19.27
C GLY A 158 -9.74 -19.18 18.96
N VAL A 159 -8.72 -19.98 18.61
CA VAL A 159 -7.38 -19.50 18.31
C VAL A 159 -7.26 -19.20 16.81
N LYS A 160 -6.98 -17.94 16.47
CA LYS A 160 -6.80 -17.54 15.06
C LYS A 160 -5.34 -17.66 14.63
N VAL A 161 -5.08 -18.55 13.68
CA VAL A 161 -3.78 -18.75 13.01
C VAL A 161 -3.90 -18.47 11.51
N GLY A 162 -2.77 -18.49 10.80
CA GLY A 162 -2.70 -18.39 9.33
C GLY A 162 -1.31 -18.82 8.88
N GLY A 163 -1.23 -19.94 8.15
CA GLY A 163 0.00 -20.68 7.91
C GLY A 163 0.67 -21.23 9.18
N GLY A 164 1.86 -21.79 8.98
CA GLY A 164 2.75 -22.22 10.05
C GLY A 164 3.37 -21.09 10.87
N ARG A 165 3.21 -19.82 10.46
CA ARG A 165 3.79 -18.66 11.18
C ARG A 165 2.86 -18.14 12.27
N VAL A 166 3.03 -18.67 13.48
CA VAL A 166 2.37 -18.15 14.69
C VAL A 166 3.13 -16.92 15.18
N VAL A 167 2.42 -15.80 15.42
CA VAL A 167 2.99 -14.55 15.93
C VAL A 167 2.32 -14.19 17.25
N VAL A 168 3.12 -14.03 18.31
CA VAL A 168 2.62 -13.85 19.68
C VAL A 168 2.86 -12.42 20.16
N HIS A 169 1.90 -11.80 20.86
CA HIS A 169 2.06 -10.47 21.46
C HIS A 169 1.66 -10.47 22.94
N TYR A 170 2.12 -9.46 23.69
CA TYR A 170 2.04 -9.40 25.16
C TYR A 170 0.61 -9.45 25.74
N GLN A 171 -0.41 -9.16 24.93
CA GLN A 171 -1.82 -9.19 25.30
C GLN A 171 -2.44 -10.61 25.23
N ILE A 172 -1.79 -11.56 24.52
CA ILE A 172 -2.26 -12.94 24.44
C ILE A 172 -2.16 -13.60 25.82
N THR A 173 -3.20 -14.31 26.24
CA THR A 173 -3.28 -14.98 27.54
C THR A 173 -2.55 -16.33 27.52
N GLY A 174 -2.11 -16.80 28.70
CA GLY A 174 -1.54 -18.16 28.82
C GLY A 174 -2.56 -19.26 28.50
N GLU A 175 -3.84 -18.95 28.63
CA GLU A 175 -5.00 -19.78 28.21
C GLU A 175 -5.06 -19.95 26.69
N ALA A 176 -4.98 -18.85 25.91
CA ALA A 176 -4.96 -18.92 24.45
C ALA A 176 -3.69 -19.64 23.92
N VAL A 177 -2.58 -19.55 24.63
CA VAL A 177 -1.37 -20.36 24.36
C VAL A 177 -1.60 -21.84 24.71
N GLY A 178 -2.39 -22.14 25.76
CA GLY A 178 -2.82 -23.50 26.09
C GLY A 178 -3.69 -24.13 25.00
N GLU A 179 -4.73 -23.43 24.54
CA GLU A 179 -5.60 -23.91 23.46
C GLU A 179 -4.87 -24.05 22.12
N LEU A 180 -3.87 -23.19 21.85
CA LEU A 180 -2.94 -23.41 20.73
C LEU A 180 -2.19 -24.73 20.88
N GLY A 181 -1.67 -25.03 22.08
CA GLY A 181 -1.03 -26.31 22.39
C GLY A 181 -1.95 -27.52 22.21
N GLU A 182 -3.24 -27.39 22.51
CA GLU A 182 -4.22 -28.45 22.27
C GLU A 182 -4.60 -28.59 20.79
N ALA A 183 -4.71 -27.50 20.03
CA ALA A 183 -4.83 -27.54 18.57
C ALA A 183 -3.64 -28.26 17.92
N MET A 184 -2.42 -28.00 18.41
CA MET A 184 -1.19 -28.69 17.97
C MET A 184 -1.24 -30.20 18.28
N GLY A 185 -1.80 -30.58 19.43
CA GLY A 185 -2.00 -32.00 19.78
C GLY A 185 -3.02 -32.67 18.87
N GLU A 186 -4.09 -31.96 18.53
CA GLU A 186 -5.16 -32.46 17.68
C GLU A 186 -4.69 -32.79 16.27
N VAL A 187 -3.90 -31.92 15.62
CA VAL A 187 -3.40 -32.19 14.25
C VAL A 187 -2.25 -33.20 14.20
N LEU A 188 -1.37 -33.24 15.21
CA LEU A 188 -0.22 -34.16 15.22
C LEU A 188 -0.61 -35.61 15.62
N TRP A 189 -1.70 -35.79 16.37
CA TRP A 189 -2.10 -37.10 16.91
C TRP A 189 -3.51 -37.55 16.52
N GLY A 190 -4.45 -36.65 16.22
CA GLY A 190 -5.83 -36.98 15.87
C GLY A 190 -5.95 -37.80 14.57
N GLY A 191 -5.03 -37.60 13.63
CA GLY A 191 -4.96 -38.40 12.39
C GLY A 191 -4.37 -39.81 12.58
N ARG A 192 -3.80 -40.16 13.74
CA ARG A 192 -3.05 -41.42 13.94
C ARG A 192 -3.81 -42.50 14.72
N GLY A 193 -4.97 -42.86 14.18
CA GLY A 193 -5.49 -44.23 14.22
C GLY A 193 -6.37 -44.62 15.41
N GLY A 194 -7.48 -45.29 15.09
CA GLY A 194 -8.17 -46.14 16.06
C GLY A 194 -7.37 -47.42 16.28
N GLY A 195 -7.01 -47.71 17.54
CA GLY A 195 -6.36 -48.95 17.95
C GLY A 195 -4.98 -48.75 18.59
N GLY A 196 -4.83 -49.18 19.86
CA GLY A 196 -3.54 -49.23 20.55
C GLY A 196 -3.37 -48.21 21.69
N VAL A 197 -4.06 -48.43 22.82
CA VAL A 197 -3.82 -47.65 24.04
C VAL A 197 -2.38 -47.87 24.54
N ARG A 198 -1.59 -46.80 24.62
CA ARG A 198 -0.40 -46.74 25.50
C ARG A 198 -0.52 -45.52 26.43
N LYS A 199 -1.03 -45.75 27.63
CA LYS A 199 -0.96 -44.77 28.72
C LYS A 199 0.50 -44.58 29.16
N VAL A 200 1.13 -43.48 28.76
CA VAL A 200 2.28 -42.93 29.48
C VAL A 200 1.71 -41.91 30.47
N GLY A 201 1.64 -42.28 31.75
CA GLY A 201 0.94 -41.50 32.76
C GLY A 201 1.77 -40.37 33.33
N PHE A 202 1.37 -39.11 33.12
CA PHE A 202 1.87 -37.97 33.87
C PHE A 202 0.78 -37.48 34.84
N LYS A 203 0.99 -37.63 36.15
CA LYS A 203 0.04 -37.17 37.17
C LYS A 203 0.24 -35.69 37.47
N MET A 204 -0.64 -34.82 36.97
CA MET A 204 -0.93 -33.57 37.68
C MET A 204 -2.02 -33.84 38.72
N ASN A 205 -1.70 -33.64 40.00
CA ASN A 205 -2.70 -33.69 41.07
C ASN A 205 -3.56 -32.43 41.02
N ILE A 206 -4.77 -32.54 40.47
CA ILE A 206 -5.82 -31.51 40.58
C ILE A 206 -6.90 -32.06 41.51
N SER A 207 -6.81 -31.69 42.79
CA SER A 207 -7.79 -32.05 43.82
C SER A 207 -9.17 -31.50 43.46
N HIS A 208 -10.13 -32.37 43.19
CA HIS A 208 -11.49 -31.98 42.89
C HIS A 208 -12.23 -31.47 44.13
N GLY A 209 -12.87 -30.32 44.02
CA GLY A 209 -13.86 -29.80 44.95
C GLY A 209 -15.03 -29.22 44.17
N SER A 210 -16.26 -29.64 44.48
CA SER A 210 -17.48 -29.31 43.72
C SER A 210 -18.71 -29.53 44.61
N PRO A 211 -19.86 -28.88 44.36
CA PRO A 211 -20.00 -27.44 44.18
C PRO A 211 -21.06 -26.86 45.15
N ALA A 212 -20.87 -25.63 45.64
CA ALA A 212 -21.84 -24.99 46.55
C ALA A 212 -22.14 -23.53 46.17
N ARG A 213 -23.40 -23.13 46.33
CA ARG A 213 -23.87 -21.75 46.15
C ARG A 213 -23.49 -20.92 47.39
N HIS A 214 -23.16 -19.64 47.21
CA HIS A 214 -23.80 -18.53 47.95
C HIS A 214 -23.41 -17.15 47.37
N LEU A 215 -24.05 -16.09 47.87
CA LEU A 215 -23.95 -14.72 47.36
C LEU A 215 -22.84 -13.90 48.04
N SER A 216 -22.43 -12.85 47.33
CA SER A 216 -22.09 -11.51 47.84
C SER A 216 -20.64 -11.15 48.22
N ARG A 217 -20.38 -9.85 48.05
CA ARG A 217 -19.27 -9.00 48.58
C ARG A 217 -17.85 -9.27 48.07
N GLN A 218 -17.35 -8.31 47.29
CA GLN A 218 -15.92 -7.98 47.24
C GLN A 218 -15.45 -7.39 48.58
N PRO A 219 -14.15 -7.51 48.87
CA PRO A 219 -13.38 -6.44 49.49
C PRO A 219 -12.22 -5.95 48.59
N SER A 220 -11.76 -4.73 48.84
CA SER A 220 -10.63 -4.08 48.16
C SER A 220 -9.26 -4.64 48.59
N PRO A 221 -8.21 -4.51 47.75
CA PRO A 221 -6.89 -5.05 48.08
C PRO A 221 -6.15 -4.22 49.14
N ALA A 222 -5.39 -4.90 49.99
CA ALA A 222 -4.41 -4.29 50.90
C ALA A 222 -3.08 -5.06 50.83
N SER A 223 -1.99 -4.30 50.72
CA SER A 223 -0.58 -4.65 50.98
C SER A 223 -0.17 -6.12 51.17
N LEU A 224 0.64 -6.65 50.25
CA LEU A 224 1.58 -7.74 50.55
C LEU A 224 2.93 -7.46 49.87
N THR A 225 3.95 -7.21 50.69
CA THR A 225 5.32 -6.90 50.26
C THR A 225 6.16 -8.18 50.26
N ALA A 226 6.88 -8.49 49.17
CA ALA A 226 7.79 -9.63 49.09
C ALA A 226 9.08 -9.29 48.31
N ALA A 227 10.20 -9.89 48.73
CA ALA A 227 11.55 -9.47 48.37
C ALA A 227 11.98 -9.69 46.90
N GLN A 228 12.93 -8.87 46.44
CA GLN A 228 13.76 -9.14 45.27
C GLN A 228 15.18 -9.55 45.71
N PRO A 229 15.85 -10.49 45.02
CA PRO A 229 17.31 -10.64 45.10
C PRO A 229 18.00 -9.52 44.31
N GLY A 230 19.17 -9.07 44.78
CA GLY A 230 19.87 -7.89 44.25
C GLY A 230 20.82 -8.14 43.07
N ILE A 231 21.10 -7.07 42.31
CA ILE A 231 22.14 -6.97 41.27
C ILE A 231 22.93 -5.66 41.52
N SER A 232 24.18 -5.58 41.04
CA SER A 232 25.21 -4.60 41.41
C SER A 232 24.87 -3.13 41.13
N SER A 233 25.56 -2.24 41.87
CA SER A 233 25.37 -0.78 41.86
C SER A 233 25.94 -0.06 40.65
N SER A 234 26.75 -0.73 39.81
CA SER A 234 27.34 -0.19 38.58
C SER A 234 26.30 0.33 37.60
N ASP A 235 25.30 -0.49 37.31
CA ASP A 235 24.45 -0.34 36.12
C ASP A 235 23.37 0.73 36.32
N ARG A 236 23.15 1.18 37.57
CA ARG A 236 22.19 2.24 37.91
C ARG A 236 22.73 3.66 37.66
N GLN A 237 24.04 3.86 37.53
CA GLN A 237 24.62 5.20 37.40
C GLN A 237 24.74 5.71 35.96
N ALA A 238 24.66 4.84 34.94
CA ALA A 238 24.80 5.23 33.53
C ALA A 238 23.60 6.03 32.98
N VAL A 239 22.40 5.85 33.54
CA VAL A 239 21.14 6.39 32.96
C VAL A 239 20.71 7.72 33.61
N LEU A 240 21.15 8.01 34.83
CA LEU A 240 20.76 9.21 35.61
C LEU A 240 21.52 10.51 35.20
N ARG A 241 21.89 10.65 33.91
CA ARG A 241 22.58 11.85 33.38
C ARG A 241 21.81 12.69 32.37
N TYR A 242 20.58 12.30 32.01
CA TYR A 242 19.68 13.15 31.21
C TYR A 242 18.59 13.74 32.11
N GLY A 243 18.91 14.87 32.74
CA GLY A 243 17.97 15.63 33.55
C GLY A 243 16.84 16.23 32.72
N VAL A 244 15.63 16.22 33.29
CA VAL A 244 14.47 16.89 32.71
C VAL A 244 14.65 18.40 32.85
N CYS A 245 14.70 19.13 31.73
CA CYS A 245 14.76 20.59 31.71
C CYS A 245 13.34 21.19 31.77
N ASP A 246 12.68 21.07 32.93
CA ASP A 246 11.48 21.86 33.22
C ASP A 246 11.89 23.29 33.62
N GLY A 247 11.55 24.27 32.77
CA GLY A 247 11.80 25.68 33.04
C GLY A 247 11.31 26.60 31.90
N PRO A 248 10.67 27.74 32.20
CA PRO A 248 10.21 28.68 31.17
C PRO A 248 11.40 29.44 30.55
N VAL A 249 11.43 29.52 29.22
CA VAL A 249 12.51 30.18 28.48
C VAL A 249 12.32 31.70 28.50
N PRO A 250 13.28 32.50 29.01
CA PRO A 250 13.19 33.96 28.95
C PRO A 250 13.52 34.50 27.56
N TYR A 251 12.79 35.54 27.13
CA TYR A 251 13.18 36.34 25.96
C TYR A 251 14.26 37.35 26.34
N PRO A 252 15.33 37.52 25.54
CA PRO A 252 16.31 38.58 25.77
C PRO A 252 15.72 39.95 25.35
N SER A 253 15.86 40.95 26.20
CA SER A 253 15.64 42.35 25.86
C SER A 253 16.99 43.04 25.60
N GLN A 254 17.07 43.82 24.51
CA GLN A 254 18.17 44.75 24.26
C GLN A 254 17.60 46.03 23.61
N ASN A 255 18.08 47.19 24.04
CA ASN A 255 17.71 48.51 23.54
C ASN A 255 18.96 49.19 22.94
N GLY A 256 18.76 49.93 21.84
CA GLY A 256 19.79 50.77 21.21
C GLY A 256 20.70 50.02 20.20
N THR A 257 21.24 50.67 19.16
CA THR A 257 21.03 52.05 18.67
C THR A 257 21.24 52.12 17.15
N ASP A 258 20.50 53.01 16.49
CA ASP A 258 20.74 53.73 15.22
C ASP A 258 21.55 53.09 14.08
N GLY A 259 20.90 52.98 12.91
CA GLY A 259 21.49 52.63 11.62
C GLY A 259 20.41 52.58 10.54
N GLY A 260 20.14 53.71 9.87
CA GLY A 260 18.90 53.91 9.12
C GLY A 260 18.90 53.50 7.65
N TYR A 261 17.69 53.27 7.11
CA TYR A 261 17.41 53.36 5.67
C TYR A 261 16.05 54.03 5.43
N GLN A 262 15.88 54.66 4.27
CA GLN A 262 14.86 55.71 4.06
C GLN A 262 13.47 55.18 3.68
N ARG A 263 12.43 55.94 4.04
CA ARG A 263 11.03 55.70 3.63
C ARG A 263 10.66 56.48 2.37
N PRO A 264 10.00 55.88 1.36
CA PRO A 264 9.08 56.61 0.48
C PRO A 264 7.76 56.95 1.22
N ALA A 265 6.97 57.85 0.64
CA ALA A 265 5.91 58.57 1.35
C ALA A 265 4.56 57.82 1.53
N ASN A 266 3.69 58.37 2.38
CA ASN A 266 2.33 57.89 2.64
C ASN A 266 1.47 57.80 1.37
N ILE A 267 0.81 56.66 1.20
CA ILE A 267 -0.52 56.56 0.55
C ILE A 267 -1.46 55.93 1.60
N GLY A 268 -2.77 56.21 1.50
CA GLY A 268 -3.76 55.93 2.55
C GLY A 268 -3.73 54.49 3.11
N GLY A 269 -3.79 54.38 4.43
CA GLY A 269 -3.54 53.12 5.12
C GLY A 269 -4.70 52.11 5.06
N ALA A 270 -4.33 50.83 4.88
CA ALA A 270 -5.14 49.67 5.25
C ALA A 270 -4.43 48.91 6.38
N ARG A 271 -5.19 48.36 7.33
CA ARG A 271 -4.63 47.56 8.44
C ARG A 271 -4.16 46.21 7.90
N SER A 272 -3.06 45.68 8.45
CA SER A 272 -2.60 44.33 8.16
C SER A 272 -3.51 43.30 8.84
N GLU A 273 -4.53 42.82 8.14
CA GLU A 273 -5.31 41.69 8.61
C GLU A 273 -4.50 40.40 8.55
N GLY A 274 -4.74 39.50 9.51
CA GLY A 274 -4.12 38.19 9.53
C GLY A 274 -4.53 37.37 8.31
N ARG A 275 -3.66 36.46 7.87
CA ARG A 275 -3.90 35.53 6.75
C ARG A 275 -4.98 34.51 7.12
N LEU A 276 -6.23 34.95 7.11
CA LEU A 276 -7.43 34.15 7.26
C LEU A 276 -7.43 33.03 6.22
N ILE A 277 -7.93 31.85 6.61
CA ILE A 277 -8.30 30.84 5.64
C ILE A 277 -9.56 31.38 4.95
N ASN A 278 -9.44 31.74 3.68
CA ASN A 278 -10.57 32.15 2.87
C ASN A 278 -11.42 30.91 2.59
N VAL A 279 -12.31 30.58 3.52
CA VAL A 279 -13.30 29.52 3.36
C VAL A 279 -14.32 30.03 2.35
N GLU A 280 -14.27 29.50 1.14
CA GLU A 280 -15.30 29.79 0.13
C GLU A 280 -16.67 29.45 0.73
N PRO A 281 -17.63 30.40 0.76
CA PRO A 281 -18.96 30.12 1.24
C PRO A 281 -19.61 29.09 0.30
N PRO A 282 -20.35 28.09 0.81
CA PRO A 282 -20.97 27.07 -0.02
C PRO A 282 -21.89 27.74 -1.04
N ARG A 283 -21.63 27.52 -2.33
CA ARG A 283 -22.44 28.14 -3.39
C ARG A 283 -23.79 27.43 -3.43
N ARG A 284 -24.83 28.13 -3.88
CA ARG A 284 -26.20 27.57 -3.91
C ARG A 284 -26.33 26.36 -4.85
N GLU A 285 -25.40 26.20 -5.77
CA GLU A 285 -25.22 25.04 -6.66
C GLU A 285 -24.53 23.85 -5.98
N ASP A 286 -23.71 24.06 -4.94
CA ASP A 286 -23.05 23.01 -4.15
C ASP A 286 -23.99 22.39 -3.09
N LEU A 287 -25.17 22.99 -2.88
CA LEU A 287 -26.15 22.53 -1.92
C LEU A 287 -26.99 21.38 -2.51
N GLN A 288 -27.43 20.46 -1.63
CA GLN A 288 -28.39 19.42 -1.98
C GLN A 288 -29.62 20.06 -2.68
N PRO A 289 -30.00 19.63 -3.90
CA PRO A 289 -31.17 20.16 -4.57
C PRO A 289 -32.43 19.87 -3.75
N SER A 290 -33.41 20.78 -3.77
CA SER A 290 -34.67 20.58 -3.05
C SER A 290 -35.46 19.43 -3.68
N TYR A 291 -35.85 18.49 -2.83
CA TYR A 291 -36.76 17.39 -3.15
C TYR A 291 -38.16 17.62 -2.53
N ALA A 292 -38.41 18.78 -1.94
CA ALA A 292 -39.68 19.12 -1.32
C ALA A 292 -40.81 19.18 -2.35
N GLN A 293 -41.65 18.15 -2.35
CA GLN A 293 -42.84 18.04 -3.20
C GLN A 293 -44.03 17.63 -2.34
N ASN A 294 -45.04 18.51 -2.26
CA ASN A 294 -46.33 18.19 -1.64
C ASN A 294 -47.28 17.71 -2.74
N LEU A 295 -47.90 16.54 -2.58
CA LEU A 295 -48.91 16.04 -3.53
C LEU A 295 -50.27 16.68 -3.27
N VAL A 296 -50.33 18.02 -3.40
CA VAL A 296 -51.58 18.80 -3.37
C VAL A 296 -52.22 18.71 -4.75
N GLY A 297 -53.07 17.70 -4.93
CA GLY A 297 -53.78 17.44 -6.20
C GLY A 297 -55.21 16.95 -6.01
N GLU A 298 -55.39 15.76 -5.40
CA GLU A 298 -56.66 15.02 -5.51
C GLU A 298 -57.22 14.47 -4.17
N SER A 299 -56.71 14.89 -3.01
CA SER A 299 -57.09 14.22 -1.73
C SER A 299 -57.21 15.10 -0.48
N GLU A 300 -57.71 16.33 -0.63
CA GLU A 300 -58.47 16.96 0.48
C GLU A 300 -59.96 16.58 0.43
N GLN A 301 -60.43 16.04 -0.70
CA GLN A 301 -61.80 15.55 -0.88
C GLN A 301 -61.80 14.01 -0.99
N GLY A 302 -62.64 13.34 -0.19
CA GLY A 302 -63.10 11.97 -0.50
C GLY A 302 -62.76 10.86 0.50
N THR A 303 -61.49 10.51 0.73
CA THR A 303 -61.11 9.17 1.24
C THR A 303 -60.50 9.12 2.64
N HIS A 304 -60.90 10.01 3.54
CA HIS A 304 -60.74 9.83 4.99
C HIS A 304 -62.11 9.98 5.66
N GLY A 305 -62.75 8.85 5.98
CA GLY A 305 -63.99 8.86 6.77
C GLY A 305 -63.78 9.52 8.13
N TRP A 306 -64.88 9.87 8.82
CA TRP A 306 -64.87 10.65 10.07
C TRP A 306 -63.77 10.27 11.07
N TYR A 307 -63.54 8.96 11.28
CA TYR A 307 -62.46 8.43 12.12
C TYR A 307 -61.05 8.88 11.71
N GLY A 308 -60.72 8.90 10.41
CA GLY A 308 -59.41 9.34 9.92
C GLY A 308 -59.17 10.84 10.14
N SER A 309 -60.23 11.66 10.00
CA SER A 309 -60.20 13.08 10.38
C SER A 309 -60.04 13.25 11.90
N MET A 310 -60.79 12.47 12.69
CA MET A 310 -60.72 12.48 14.15
C MET A 310 -59.31 12.12 14.67
N ILE A 311 -58.69 11.04 14.16
CA ILE A 311 -57.32 10.65 14.54
C ILE A 311 -56.29 11.70 14.11
N ASN A 312 -56.45 12.31 12.94
CA ASN A 312 -55.57 13.39 12.49
C ASN A 312 -55.66 14.62 13.42
N THR A 313 -56.88 15.02 13.81
CA THR A 313 -57.11 16.13 14.76
C THR A 313 -56.58 15.78 16.16
N LEU A 314 -56.88 14.59 16.68
CA LEU A 314 -56.36 14.10 17.97
C LEU A 314 -54.82 14.10 18.00
N GLY A 315 -54.18 13.61 16.93
CA GLY A 315 -52.73 13.63 16.79
C GLY A 315 -52.14 15.04 16.67
N ASN A 316 -52.87 16.00 16.10
CA ASN A 316 -52.48 17.42 16.10
C ASN A 316 -52.57 18.02 17.50
N CYS A 317 -53.60 17.70 18.29
CA CYS A 317 -53.71 18.11 19.68
C CYS A 317 -52.57 17.53 20.52
N ILE A 318 -52.37 16.20 20.48
CA ILE A 318 -51.31 15.49 21.21
C ILE A 318 -49.91 16.02 20.81
N GLY A 319 -49.65 16.20 19.51
CA GLY A 319 -48.40 16.80 19.04
C GLY A 319 -48.21 18.24 19.52
N THR A 320 -49.29 19.03 19.65
CA THR A 320 -49.19 20.41 20.16
C THR A 320 -48.87 20.43 21.67
N PHE A 321 -49.41 19.50 22.46
CA PHE A 321 -48.99 19.32 23.86
C PHE A 321 -47.55 18.77 23.96
N GLY A 322 -47.15 17.84 23.08
CA GLY A 322 -45.80 17.30 22.98
C GLY A 322 -44.73 18.28 22.46
N ALA A 323 -45.13 19.48 22.04
CA ALA A 323 -44.21 20.58 21.75
C ALA A 323 -43.88 21.43 23.00
N ILE A 324 -44.58 21.22 24.12
CA ILE A 324 -44.36 21.93 25.38
C ILE A 324 -43.40 21.10 26.26
N PRO A 325 -42.22 21.61 26.68
CA PRO A 325 -41.17 20.81 27.34
C PRO A 325 -41.55 20.09 28.64
N CYS A 326 -42.70 20.40 29.27
CA CYS A 326 -43.16 19.77 30.49
C CYS A 326 -44.14 18.59 30.28
N CYS A 327 -44.61 18.32 29.06
CA CYS A 327 -45.60 17.28 28.80
C CYS A 327 -44.96 15.90 28.56
N ILE A 328 -44.55 15.22 29.65
CA ILE A 328 -43.88 13.90 29.61
C ILE A 328 -44.68 12.82 28.85
N ILE A 329 -46.01 12.96 28.77
CA ILE A 329 -46.93 11.96 28.21
C ILE A 329 -47.04 12.05 26.67
N CYS A 330 -46.71 13.20 26.05
CA CYS A 330 -46.96 13.42 24.62
C CYS A 330 -45.67 13.34 23.77
N PRO A 331 -45.62 12.53 22.70
CA PRO A 331 -44.45 12.46 21.83
C PRO A 331 -44.26 13.74 21.00
N ASN A 332 -43.01 14.21 20.91
CA ASN A 332 -42.62 15.39 20.15
C ASN A 332 -42.99 15.25 18.64
N PRO A 333 -43.75 16.20 18.05
CA PRO A 333 -44.09 16.17 16.62
C PRO A 333 -42.94 16.60 15.70
N TYR A 334 -41.91 17.26 16.23
CA TYR A 334 -40.78 17.75 15.43
C TYR A 334 -39.70 16.67 15.32
N LYS A 335 -39.46 16.18 14.10
CA LYS A 335 -38.46 15.16 13.80
C LYS A 335 -37.37 15.74 12.89
N PRO A 336 -36.08 15.63 13.24
CA PRO A 336 -34.99 16.14 12.40
C PRO A 336 -34.73 15.20 11.22
N VAL A 337 -34.62 15.76 10.02
CA VAL A 337 -34.09 15.11 8.81
C VAL A 337 -32.66 15.60 8.61
N SER A 338 -31.70 14.67 8.60
CA SER A 338 -30.28 15.00 8.42
C SER A 338 -29.97 15.49 7.01
N GLN A 339 -28.98 16.37 6.87
CA GLN A 339 -28.48 16.80 5.56
C GLN A 339 -27.90 15.62 4.77
N GLY A 340 -28.18 15.57 3.47
CA GLY A 340 -27.90 14.42 2.60
C GLY A 340 -28.97 13.31 2.67
N ASN A 341 -30.02 13.48 3.48
CA ASN A 341 -31.22 12.63 3.45
C ASN A 341 -32.41 13.44 2.92
N VAL A 342 -33.41 12.76 2.38
CA VAL A 342 -34.75 13.31 2.08
C VAL A 342 -35.74 12.62 2.99
N GLY A 343 -36.64 13.39 3.61
CA GLY A 343 -37.75 12.84 4.36
C GLY A 343 -38.92 12.52 3.43
N LEU A 344 -39.48 11.32 3.53
CA LEU A 344 -40.75 10.94 2.91
C LEU A 344 -41.79 10.80 4.02
N VAL A 345 -42.86 11.59 3.94
CA VAL A 345 -43.97 11.53 4.88
C VAL A 345 -45.08 10.68 4.26
N THR A 346 -45.41 9.57 4.93
CA THR A 346 -46.64 8.82 4.65
C THR A 346 -47.71 9.19 5.66
N LYS A 347 -48.98 9.24 5.22
CA LYS A 347 -50.15 9.55 6.04
C LYS A 347 -51.15 8.41 5.89
N PHE A 348 -51.46 7.72 7.00
CA PHE A 348 -52.24 6.47 7.01
C PHE A 348 -51.77 5.43 5.95
N GLY A 349 -50.46 5.34 5.70
CA GLY A 349 -49.86 4.43 4.72
C GLY A 349 -49.73 4.96 3.29
N ARG A 350 -50.52 5.97 2.87
CA ARG A 350 -50.37 6.63 1.57
C ARG A 350 -49.19 7.62 1.60
N PHE A 351 -48.40 7.72 0.53
CA PHE A 351 -47.40 8.79 0.40
C PHE A 351 -48.08 10.16 0.27
N TYR A 352 -47.62 11.15 1.04
CA TYR A 352 -48.25 12.47 1.16
C TYR A 352 -47.35 13.61 0.66
N ARG A 353 -46.08 13.65 1.12
CA ARG A 353 -45.10 14.66 0.68
C ARG A 353 -43.66 14.20 0.90
N ALA A 354 -42.77 14.69 0.05
CA ALA A 354 -41.33 14.71 0.31
C ALA A 354 -40.95 16.03 1.01
N VAL A 355 -39.93 15.98 1.87
CA VAL A 355 -39.44 17.11 2.68
C VAL A 355 -37.92 17.14 2.70
N ASP A 356 -37.37 18.35 2.61
CA ASP A 356 -35.94 18.62 2.64
C ASP A 356 -35.33 18.45 4.05
N PRO A 357 -33.99 18.39 4.17
CA PRO A 357 -33.29 18.41 5.45
C PRO A 357 -33.72 19.57 6.36
N GLY A 358 -33.82 19.30 7.67
CA GLY A 358 -34.23 20.28 8.67
C GLY A 358 -35.15 19.71 9.73
N LEU A 359 -35.78 20.58 10.52
CA LEU A 359 -36.71 20.20 11.57
C LEU A 359 -38.15 20.16 11.02
N VAL A 360 -38.70 18.97 10.79
CA VAL A 360 -40.00 18.80 10.15
C VAL A 360 -41.08 18.50 11.20
N LYS A 361 -42.17 19.26 11.20
CA LYS A 361 -43.39 18.95 11.96
C LYS A 361 -44.14 17.78 11.29
N ILE A 362 -44.43 16.75 12.07
CA ILE A 362 -45.07 15.50 11.64
C ILE A 362 -46.08 15.07 12.72
N ASN A 363 -47.28 14.66 12.32
CA ASN A 363 -48.32 14.23 13.25
C ASN A 363 -47.99 12.84 13.85
N PRO A 364 -47.84 12.68 15.19
CA PRO A 364 -47.40 11.42 15.78
C PRO A 364 -48.35 10.22 15.62
N LEU A 365 -49.64 10.45 15.30
CA LEU A 365 -50.64 9.38 15.15
C LEU A 365 -51.03 9.08 13.70
N SER A 366 -51.08 10.10 12.83
CA SER A 366 -51.50 9.91 11.42
C SER A 366 -50.34 9.82 10.43
N GLU A 367 -49.14 10.29 10.78
CA GLU A 367 -48.01 10.43 9.85
C GLU A 367 -46.74 9.68 10.29
N ARG A 368 -46.07 9.04 9.32
CA ARG A 368 -44.78 8.36 9.52
C ARG A 368 -43.71 8.95 8.60
N LEU A 369 -42.55 9.25 9.19
CA LEU A 369 -41.35 9.65 8.48
C LEU A 369 -40.55 8.41 8.07
N ILE A 370 -40.13 8.37 6.80
CA ILE A 370 -39.09 7.48 6.28
C ILE A 370 -37.97 8.41 5.79
N GLN A 371 -36.72 8.19 6.22
CA GLN A 371 -35.58 8.96 5.68
C GLN A 371 -34.87 8.13 4.63
N VAL A 372 -34.64 8.72 3.46
CA VAL A 372 -33.91 8.10 2.35
C VAL A 372 -32.61 8.87 2.14
N ASP A 373 -31.49 8.17 2.16
CA ASP A 373 -30.17 8.76 1.94
C ASP A 373 -29.93 8.97 0.43
N VAL A 374 -29.70 10.23 0.02
CA VAL A 374 -29.51 10.62 -1.40
C VAL A 374 -28.04 10.91 -1.75
N LYS A 375 -27.10 10.70 -0.83
CA LYS A 375 -25.65 10.80 -1.15
C LYS A 375 -25.23 9.59 -1.99
N ILE A 376 -24.05 9.70 -2.61
CA ILE A 376 -23.40 8.56 -3.27
C ILE A 376 -23.09 7.50 -2.21
N GLN A 377 -23.63 6.30 -2.40
CA GLN A 377 -23.42 5.11 -1.59
C GLN A 377 -22.54 4.12 -2.34
N ILE A 378 -21.73 3.37 -1.58
CA ILE A 378 -20.90 2.27 -2.10
C ILE A 378 -21.54 0.94 -1.69
N VAL A 379 -21.61 0.01 -2.64
CA VAL A 379 -21.97 -1.39 -2.42
C VAL A 379 -20.90 -2.28 -3.02
N GLU A 380 -20.34 -3.16 -2.20
CA GLU A 380 -19.47 -4.23 -2.66
C GLU A 380 -20.33 -5.42 -3.11
N VAL A 381 -20.04 -5.93 -4.32
CA VAL A 381 -20.61 -7.17 -4.84
C VAL A 381 -19.73 -8.32 -4.34
N PRO A 382 -20.27 -9.30 -3.60
CA PRO A 382 -19.48 -10.39 -3.04
C PRO A 382 -18.89 -11.28 -4.13
N LYS A 383 -17.71 -11.86 -3.86
CA LYS A 383 -16.90 -12.68 -4.77
C LYS A 383 -17.76 -13.67 -5.58
N GLN A 384 -17.84 -13.44 -6.89
CA GLN A 384 -18.55 -14.33 -7.83
C GLN A 384 -17.58 -15.32 -8.48
N VAL A 385 -18.11 -16.48 -8.87
CA VAL A 385 -17.45 -17.39 -9.82
C VAL A 385 -18.07 -17.14 -11.19
N CYS A 386 -17.24 -16.83 -12.18
CA CYS A 386 -17.64 -16.68 -13.57
C CYS A 386 -16.80 -17.60 -14.47
N MET A 387 -17.42 -18.09 -15.55
CA MET A 387 -16.73 -18.70 -16.68
C MET A 387 -16.53 -17.61 -17.75
N THR A 388 -15.39 -17.60 -18.43
CA THR A 388 -15.24 -16.87 -19.70
C THR A 388 -15.67 -17.73 -20.88
N LYS A 389 -15.74 -17.13 -22.07
CA LYS A 389 -16.03 -17.81 -23.34
C LYS A 389 -15.06 -18.98 -23.63
N ASP A 390 -13.84 -18.92 -23.10
CA ASP A 390 -12.78 -19.92 -23.31
C ASP A 390 -12.84 -21.06 -22.27
N ASN A 391 -13.95 -21.18 -21.53
CA ASN A 391 -14.18 -22.12 -20.43
C ASN A 391 -13.22 -21.96 -19.23
N VAL A 392 -12.62 -20.79 -19.06
CA VAL A 392 -11.78 -20.49 -17.89
C VAL A 392 -12.63 -20.06 -16.70
N THR A 393 -12.46 -20.73 -15.57
CA THR A 393 -12.94 -20.28 -14.25
C THR A 393 -12.12 -19.08 -13.77
N LEU A 394 -12.82 -18.01 -13.37
CA LEU A 394 -12.21 -16.90 -12.65
C LEU A 394 -13.13 -16.40 -11.53
N HIS A 395 -12.54 -15.71 -10.56
CA HIS A 395 -13.28 -15.08 -9.48
C HIS A 395 -13.21 -13.55 -9.58
N LEU A 396 -14.38 -12.90 -9.54
CA LEU A 396 -14.47 -11.44 -9.58
C LEU A 396 -15.01 -10.88 -8.26
N THR A 397 -14.37 -9.83 -7.77
CA THR A 397 -14.95 -8.90 -6.80
C THR A 397 -15.19 -7.57 -7.51
N SER A 398 -16.29 -6.87 -7.21
CA SER A 398 -16.62 -5.59 -7.86
C SER A 398 -17.32 -4.65 -6.88
N VAL A 399 -17.30 -3.35 -7.17
CA VAL A 399 -17.97 -2.32 -6.37
C VAL A 399 -18.81 -1.41 -7.26
N ILE A 400 -19.93 -0.93 -6.73
CA ILE A 400 -20.88 -0.06 -7.41
C ILE A 400 -21.00 1.24 -6.62
N TYR A 401 -20.92 2.36 -7.32
CA TYR A 401 -21.24 3.69 -6.81
C TYR A 401 -22.61 4.10 -7.37
N TYR A 402 -23.57 4.39 -6.50
CA TYR A 402 -24.90 4.83 -6.90
C TYR A 402 -25.43 5.91 -5.96
N HIS A 403 -26.37 6.73 -6.43
CA HIS A 403 -27.14 7.64 -5.58
C HIS A 403 -28.64 7.50 -5.86
N ILE A 404 -29.49 8.02 -4.98
CA ILE A 404 -30.95 7.97 -5.13
C ILE A 404 -31.46 9.30 -5.68
N THR A 405 -31.74 9.34 -6.99
CA THR A 405 -32.25 10.55 -7.69
C THR A 405 -33.77 10.73 -7.51
N SER A 406 -34.51 9.66 -7.20
CA SER A 406 -35.97 9.71 -6.97
C SER A 406 -36.34 8.93 -5.70
N PRO A 407 -36.25 9.56 -4.50
CA PRO A 407 -36.43 8.85 -3.23
C PRO A 407 -37.82 8.22 -3.08
N HIS A 408 -38.87 8.80 -3.69
CA HIS A 408 -40.21 8.22 -3.67
C HIS A 408 -40.27 6.84 -4.39
N LYS A 409 -39.57 6.67 -5.51
CA LYS A 409 -39.47 5.36 -6.20
C LYS A 409 -38.63 4.39 -5.39
N ALA A 410 -37.49 4.84 -4.86
CA ALA A 410 -36.56 3.99 -4.12
C ALA A 410 -37.15 3.45 -2.80
N ALA A 411 -38.09 4.17 -2.17
CA ALA A 411 -38.72 3.75 -0.92
C ALA A 411 -39.96 2.86 -1.06
N PHE A 412 -40.68 2.94 -2.20
CA PHE A 412 -41.95 2.23 -2.40
C PHE A 412 -41.96 1.26 -3.59
N GLY A 413 -41.03 1.40 -4.55
CA GLY A 413 -40.92 0.54 -5.72
C GLY A 413 -40.17 -0.77 -5.49
N ILE A 414 -39.33 -0.85 -4.45
CA ILE A 414 -38.60 -2.09 -4.10
C ILE A 414 -38.26 -2.15 -2.62
N SER A 415 -38.35 -3.35 -2.01
CA SER A 415 -38.18 -3.54 -0.56
C SER A 415 -36.74 -3.29 -0.06
N ASN A 416 -35.73 -3.52 -0.92
CA ASN A 416 -34.32 -3.30 -0.60
C ASN A 416 -33.51 -3.04 -1.88
N VAL A 417 -33.31 -1.76 -2.20
CA VAL A 417 -32.48 -1.29 -3.33
C VAL A 417 -31.08 -1.93 -3.34
N ARG A 418 -30.43 -2.00 -2.18
CA ARG A 418 -29.05 -2.51 -2.04
C ARG A 418 -28.96 -3.98 -2.44
N GLN A 419 -29.90 -4.80 -1.98
CA GLN A 419 -29.93 -6.22 -2.33
C GLN A 419 -30.22 -6.44 -3.82
N ALA A 420 -31.20 -5.72 -4.36
CA ALA A 420 -31.59 -5.87 -5.77
C ALA A 420 -30.49 -5.44 -6.74
N LEU A 421 -29.74 -4.38 -6.42
CA LEU A 421 -28.54 -3.98 -7.16
C LEU A 421 -27.46 -5.06 -7.14
N ILE A 422 -27.21 -5.71 -5.98
CA ILE A 422 -26.24 -6.80 -5.88
C ILE A 422 -26.66 -7.97 -6.77
N GLU A 423 -27.89 -8.46 -6.65
CA GLU A 423 -28.41 -9.62 -7.39
C GLU A 423 -28.45 -9.37 -8.91
N ARG A 424 -28.89 -8.17 -9.32
CA ARG A 424 -28.85 -7.73 -10.73
C ARG A 424 -27.40 -7.70 -11.24
N THR A 425 -26.48 -7.12 -10.48
CA THR A 425 -25.08 -6.98 -10.90
C THR A 425 -24.35 -8.31 -10.99
N GLN A 426 -24.58 -9.23 -10.05
CA GLN A 426 -24.05 -10.61 -10.13
C GLN A 426 -24.50 -11.32 -11.41
N THR A 427 -25.78 -11.14 -11.78
CA THR A 427 -26.37 -11.72 -12.99
C THR A 427 -25.76 -11.08 -14.25
N THR A 428 -25.66 -9.75 -14.32
CA THR A 428 -25.03 -9.04 -15.45
C THR A 428 -23.55 -9.38 -15.59
N LEU A 429 -22.79 -9.43 -14.48
CA LEU A 429 -21.38 -9.85 -14.46
C LEU A 429 -21.21 -11.22 -15.10
N ARG A 430 -21.97 -12.23 -14.65
CA ARG A 430 -21.87 -13.59 -15.17
C ARG A 430 -22.21 -13.68 -16.66
N HIS A 431 -23.23 -12.92 -17.10
CA HIS A 431 -23.64 -12.86 -18.50
C HIS A 431 -22.58 -12.20 -19.41
N VAL A 432 -22.11 -11.00 -19.05
CA VAL A 432 -21.15 -10.24 -19.87
C VAL A 432 -19.78 -10.90 -19.90
N VAL A 433 -19.31 -11.44 -18.77
CA VAL A 433 -18.02 -12.15 -18.70
C VAL A 433 -18.06 -13.47 -19.49
N GLY A 434 -19.18 -14.21 -19.44
CA GLY A 434 -19.38 -15.42 -20.24
C GLY A 434 -19.38 -15.17 -21.75
N ALA A 435 -19.74 -13.97 -22.20
CA ALA A 435 -19.69 -13.56 -23.60
C ALA A 435 -18.28 -13.12 -24.09
N ARG A 436 -17.30 -12.96 -23.18
CA ARG A 436 -15.97 -12.40 -23.48
C ARG A 436 -14.85 -13.42 -23.35
N VAL A 437 -13.79 -13.20 -24.13
CA VAL A 437 -12.53 -13.95 -24.03
C VAL A 437 -11.77 -13.48 -22.78
N LEU A 438 -11.04 -14.38 -22.12
CA LEU A 438 -10.26 -14.09 -20.92
C LEU A 438 -9.30 -12.90 -21.10
N GLN A 439 -8.63 -12.85 -22.25
CA GLN A 439 -7.70 -11.75 -22.57
C GLN A 439 -8.42 -10.40 -22.65
N ASP A 440 -9.63 -10.34 -23.25
CA ASP A 440 -10.45 -9.11 -23.26
C ASP A 440 -10.83 -8.70 -21.83
N VAL A 441 -11.18 -9.66 -20.96
CA VAL A 441 -11.55 -9.41 -19.56
C VAL A 441 -10.37 -8.86 -18.75
N ILE A 442 -9.13 -9.17 -19.13
CA ILE A 442 -7.91 -8.65 -18.51
C ILE A 442 -7.49 -7.29 -19.10
N GLU A 443 -7.43 -7.18 -20.43
CA GLU A 443 -6.93 -5.98 -21.14
C GLU A 443 -7.94 -4.82 -21.18
N ARG A 444 -9.25 -5.12 -21.23
CA ARG A 444 -10.34 -4.13 -21.43
C ARG A 444 -11.32 -4.09 -20.26
N ARG A 445 -10.86 -4.42 -19.05
CA ARG A 445 -11.70 -4.49 -17.84
C ARG A 445 -12.49 -3.20 -17.56
N GLU A 446 -11.96 -2.02 -17.88
CA GLU A 446 -12.66 -0.74 -17.77
C GLU A 446 -13.81 -0.59 -18.80
N GLU A 447 -13.61 -0.94 -20.07
CA GLU A 447 -14.67 -0.95 -21.10
C GLU A 447 -15.81 -1.91 -20.69
N ILE A 448 -15.44 -3.08 -20.15
CA ILE A 448 -16.39 -4.10 -19.69
C ILE A 448 -17.14 -3.61 -18.44
N ALA A 449 -16.46 -2.96 -17.49
CA ALA A 449 -17.10 -2.40 -16.30
C ALA A 449 -18.10 -1.28 -16.63
N GLN A 450 -17.78 -0.42 -17.61
CA GLN A 450 -18.72 0.59 -18.11
C GLN A 450 -19.96 -0.07 -18.75
N SER A 451 -19.76 -1.02 -19.68
CA SER A 451 -20.87 -1.69 -20.37
C SER A 451 -21.78 -2.48 -19.42
N ILE A 452 -21.22 -3.09 -18.35
CA ILE A 452 -22.00 -3.71 -17.28
C ILE A 452 -22.79 -2.65 -16.49
N GLY A 453 -22.18 -1.50 -16.20
CA GLY A 453 -22.83 -0.35 -15.55
C GLY A 453 -24.05 0.15 -16.31
N GLU A 454 -23.94 0.35 -17.63
CA GLU A 454 -25.03 0.76 -18.52
C GLU A 454 -26.24 -0.22 -18.45
N ILE A 455 -25.97 -1.53 -18.52
CA ILE A 455 -27.00 -2.61 -18.43
C ILE A 455 -27.65 -2.70 -17.02
N ILE A 456 -27.03 -2.10 -16.01
CA ILE A 456 -27.60 -1.96 -14.66
C ILE A 456 -28.37 -0.64 -14.52
N GLU A 457 -27.90 0.47 -15.10
CA GLU A 457 -28.55 1.78 -15.02
C GLU A 457 -29.97 1.75 -15.61
N ASP A 458 -30.18 1.10 -16.76
CA ASP A 458 -31.50 0.89 -17.38
C ASP A 458 -32.55 0.34 -16.39
N VAL A 459 -32.14 -0.60 -15.53
CA VAL A 459 -33.02 -1.24 -14.53
C VAL A 459 -33.09 -0.43 -13.24
N ALA A 460 -31.96 0.14 -12.80
CA ALA A 460 -31.87 0.97 -11.60
C ALA A 460 -32.71 2.26 -11.71
N ALA A 461 -32.81 2.84 -12.91
CA ALA A 461 -33.65 3.99 -13.21
C ALA A 461 -35.14 3.71 -12.92
N GLY A 462 -35.60 2.47 -13.14
CA GLY A 462 -36.95 2.02 -12.75
C GLY A 462 -37.21 2.12 -11.24
N TRP A 463 -36.19 1.88 -10.42
CA TRP A 463 -36.23 2.04 -8.96
C TRP A 463 -35.94 3.49 -8.50
N GLY A 464 -35.67 4.42 -9.41
CA GLY A 464 -35.31 5.80 -9.08
C GLY A 464 -33.88 5.98 -8.56
N VAL A 465 -32.99 5.05 -8.93
CA VAL A 465 -31.58 5.01 -8.56
C VAL A 465 -30.74 5.32 -9.79
N LYS A 466 -29.72 6.17 -9.65
CA LYS A 466 -28.70 6.35 -10.68
C LYS A 466 -27.40 5.67 -10.26
N VAL A 467 -26.80 4.92 -11.18
CA VAL A 467 -25.44 4.39 -11.05
C VAL A 467 -24.47 5.46 -11.56
N GLU A 468 -23.44 5.80 -10.77
CA GLU A 468 -22.38 6.73 -11.19
C GLU A 468 -21.24 6.00 -11.88
N SER A 469 -20.90 4.81 -11.37
CA SER A 469 -19.87 3.94 -11.94
C SER A 469 -19.91 2.55 -11.31
N MET A 470 -19.38 1.58 -12.03
CA MET A 470 -19.02 0.26 -11.50
C MET A 470 -17.53 0.03 -11.73
N LEU A 471 -16.83 -0.54 -10.75
CA LEU A 471 -15.42 -0.90 -10.85
C LEU A 471 -15.23 -2.39 -10.55
N ILE A 472 -14.43 -3.07 -11.38
CA ILE A 472 -13.91 -4.41 -11.07
C ILE A 472 -12.74 -4.21 -10.09
N LYS A 473 -12.86 -4.79 -8.90
CA LYS A 473 -11.94 -4.57 -7.76
C LYS A 473 -10.75 -5.53 -7.82
N ASP A 474 -11.05 -6.83 -7.90
CA ASP A 474 -10.08 -7.91 -7.88
C ASP A 474 -10.49 -8.99 -8.89
N MET A 475 -9.50 -9.60 -9.56
CA MET A 475 -9.68 -10.77 -10.42
C MET A 475 -8.70 -11.85 -9.96
N ILE A 476 -9.21 -13.00 -9.50
CA ILE A 476 -8.41 -14.11 -8.98
C ILE A 476 -8.58 -15.32 -9.90
N PHE A 477 -7.44 -15.87 -10.31
CA PHE A 477 -7.29 -17.01 -11.23
C PHE A 477 -6.65 -18.20 -10.49
N SER A 478 -6.61 -19.39 -11.10
CA SER A 478 -5.75 -20.48 -10.63
C SER A 478 -4.28 -20.19 -10.91
N ASN A 479 -3.38 -20.65 -10.04
CA ASN A 479 -1.93 -20.38 -10.15
C ASN A 479 -1.36 -20.89 -11.50
N GLU A 480 -1.71 -22.12 -11.89
CA GLU A 480 -1.33 -22.73 -13.17
C GLU A 480 -1.70 -21.87 -14.39
N LEU A 481 -2.85 -21.17 -14.33
CA LEU A 481 -3.27 -20.24 -15.38
C LEU A 481 -2.48 -18.93 -15.31
N GLN A 482 -2.16 -18.42 -14.12
CA GLN A 482 -1.31 -17.21 -13.97
C GLN A 482 0.09 -17.45 -14.54
N ASP A 483 0.66 -18.62 -14.29
CA ASP A 483 1.95 -19.03 -14.85
C ASP A 483 1.86 -19.17 -16.38
N SER A 484 0.84 -19.86 -16.87
CA SER A 484 0.59 -20.04 -18.32
C SER A 484 0.40 -18.71 -19.07
N LEU A 485 -0.40 -17.79 -18.51
CA LEU A 485 -0.59 -16.44 -19.06
C LEU A 485 0.70 -15.62 -18.99
N SER A 486 1.49 -15.73 -17.92
CA SER A 486 2.77 -15.05 -17.78
C SER A 486 3.78 -15.53 -18.82
N MET A 487 3.88 -16.84 -19.02
CA MET A 487 4.70 -17.45 -20.07
C MET A 487 4.24 -17.04 -21.48
N ALA A 488 2.94 -17.05 -21.76
CA ALA A 488 2.39 -16.59 -23.04
C ALA A 488 2.67 -15.09 -23.29
N ALA A 489 2.44 -14.23 -22.29
CA ALA A 489 2.69 -12.79 -22.39
C ALA A 489 4.19 -12.44 -22.47
N GLN A 490 5.07 -13.23 -21.86
CA GLN A 490 6.52 -13.12 -22.04
C GLN A 490 6.93 -13.57 -23.45
N SER A 491 6.39 -14.69 -23.94
CA SER A 491 6.70 -15.22 -25.26
C SER A 491 6.26 -14.28 -26.39
N LYS A 492 5.05 -13.70 -26.27
CA LYS A 492 4.55 -12.64 -27.16
C LYS A 492 5.50 -11.43 -27.18
N ARG A 493 5.88 -10.90 -26.01
CA ARG A 493 6.81 -9.75 -25.90
C ARG A 493 8.20 -10.06 -26.47
N ILE A 494 8.72 -11.29 -26.32
CA ILE A 494 10.00 -11.70 -26.93
C ILE A 494 9.85 -11.79 -28.46
N GLY A 495 8.74 -12.32 -28.98
CA GLY A 495 8.44 -12.37 -30.41
C GLY A 495 8.33 -10.98 -31.03
N GLU A 496 7.54 -10.09 -30.41
CA GLU A 496 7.37 -8.70 -30.82
C GLU A 496 8.72 -7.94 -30.78
N SER A 497 9.51 -8.11 -29.72
CA SER A 497 10.85 -7.53 -29.61
C SER A 497 11.78 -8.00 -30.75
N LYS A 498 11.80 -9.30 -31.08
CA LYS A 498 12.57 -9.83 -32.22
C LYS A 498 12.12 -9.26 -33.56
N VAL A 499 10.81 -9.13 -33.78
CA VAL A 499 10.25 -8.54 -35.02
C VAL A 499 10.57 -7.05 -35.12
N ILE A 500 10.54 -6.31 -34.01
CA ILE A 500 10.93 -4.89 -33.97
C ILE A 500 12.44 -4.74 -34.22
N ALA A 501 13.28 -5.56 -33.59
CA ALA A 501 14.73 -5.56 -33.82
C ALA A 501 15.09 -5.85 -35.29
N ALA A 502 14.54 -6.91 -35.88
CA ALA A 502 14.79 -7.24 -37.29
C ALA A 502 14.30 -6.15 -38.26
N ARG A 503 13.20 -5.45 -37.95
CA ARG A 503 12.74 -4.28 -38.72
C ARG A 503 13.71 -3.10 -38.57
N ALA A 504 14.15 -2.80 -37.36
CA ALA A 504 15.11 -1.74 -37.08
C ALA A 504 16.48 -2.00 -37.72
N GLU A 505 16.94 -3.26 -37.77
CA GLU A 505 18.14 -3.67 -38.51
C GLU A 505 17.99 -3.43 -40.02
N VAL A 506 16.85 -3.79 -40.61
CA VAL A 506 16.56 -3.55 -42.04
C VAL A 506 16.44 -2.06 -42.38
N GLU A 507 15.87 -1.24 -41.49
CA GLU A 507 15.84 0.23 -41.68
C GLU A 507 17.22 0.86 -41.48
N SER A 508 17.96 0.43 -40.45
CA SER A 508 19.35 0.84 -40.21
C SER A 508 20.25 0.52 -41.41
N ALA A 509 20.16 -0.69 -41.97
CA ALA A 509 20.91 -1.08 -43.16
C ALA A 509 20.56 -0.24 -44.40
N LYS A 510 19.28 0.13 -44.60
CA LYS A 510 18.86 1.05 -45.68
C LYS A 510 19.45 2.44 -45.49
N LEU A 511 19.39 2.99 -44.27
CA LEU A 511 19.94 4.31 -43.94
C LEU A 511 21.48 4.31 -44.04
N MET A 512 22.15 3.25 -43.61
CA MET A 512 23.59 3.08 -43.77
C MET A 512 24.01 2.98 -45.24
N ARG A 513 23.21 2.31 -46.09
CA ARG A 513 23.45 2.28 -47.54
C ARG A 513 23.29 3.67 -48.15
N GLN A 514 22.19 4.37 -47.88
CA GLN A 514 21.98 5.74 -48.37
C GLN A 514 23.11 6.69 -47.89
N ALA A 515 23.55 6.54 -46.64
CA ALA A 515 24.69 7.28 -46.12
C ALA A 515 25.99 6.90 -46.85
N ALA A 516 26.25 5.62 -47.15
CA ALA A 516 27.43 5.20 -47.91
C ALA A 516 27.42 5.72 -49.36
N ASP A 517 26.25 5.71 -50.02
CA ASP A 517 26.08 6.27 -51.36
C ASP A 517 26.38 7.79 -51.37
N ILE A 518 25.90 8.54 -50.37
CA ILE A 518 26.21 9.98 -50.18
C ILE A 518 27.69 10.22 -49.83
N LEU A 519 28.27 9.38 -48.98
CA LEU A 519 29.67 9.48 -48.51
C LEU A 519 30.69 8.95 -49.52
N SER A 520 30.26 8.42 -50.67
CA SER A 520 31.14 7.89 -51.73
C SER A 520 32.06 8.95 -52.38
N SER A 521 31.82 10.24 -52.12
CA SER A 521 32.69 11.32 -52.56
C SER A 521 34.04 11.33 -51.82
N ALA A 522 35.14 11.47 -52.57
CA ALA A 522 36.49 11.39 -52.01
C ALA A 522 36.77 12.34 -50.81
N PRO A 523 36.29 13.60 -50.77
CA PRO A 523 36.49 14.47 -49.62
C PRO A 523 35.76 13.99 -48.34
N ALA A 524 34.57 13.41 -48.49
CA ALA A 524 33.79 12.95 -47.34
C ALA A 524 34.45 11.75 -46.64
N MET A 525 35.03 10.83 -47.41
CA MET A 525 35.81 9.72 -46.87
C MET A 525 37.08 10.18 -46.13
N GLN A 526 37.75 11.24 -46.60
CA GLN A 526 38.93 11.81 -45.92
C GLN A 526 38.56 12.42 -44.57
N ILE A 527 37.47 13.19 -44.49
CA ILE A 527 36.97 13.75 -43.22
C ILE A 527 36.64 12.61 -42.24
N ARG A 528 35.93 11.57 -42.70
CA ARG A 528 35.56 10.43 -41.85
C ARG A 528 36.75 9.61 -41.37
N TYR A 529 37.82 9.50 -42.17
CA TYR A 529 39.08 8.86 -41.77
C TYR A 529 39.76 9.63 -40.62
N LEU A 530 39.76 10.97 -40.70
CA LEU A 530 40.28 11.85 -39.64
C LEU A 530 39.40 11.81 -38.37
N GLU A 531 38.07 11.79 -38.50
CA GLU A 531 37.15 11.59 -37.38
C GLU A 531 37.36 10.22 -36.70
N ALA A 532 37.54 9.15 -37.47
CA ALA A 532 37.83 7.82 -36.95
C ALA A 532 39.17 7.78 -36.19
N MET A 533 40.20 8.45 -36.70
CA MET A 533 41.47 8.63 -35.99
C MET A 533 41.28 9.40 -34.68
N GLN A 534 40.50 10.49 -34.69
CA GLN A 534 40.21 11.28 -33.49
C GLN A 534 39.37 10.50 -32.46
N ALA A 535 38.50 9.59 -32.91
CA ALA A 535 37.75 8.68 -32.05
C ALA A 535 38.64 7.61 -31.42
N MET A 536 39.51 6.95 -32.21
CA MET A 536 40.48 5.98 -31.71
C MET A 536 41.47 6.62 -30.72
N ALA A 537 41.95 7.84 -31.00
CA ALA A 537 42.85 8.60 -30.12
C ALA A 537 42.24 8.97 -28.75
N LYS A 538 40.92 8.87 -28.56
CA LYS A 538 40.28 9.02 -27.24
C LYS A 538 40.37 7.76 -26.37
N SER A 539 40.67 6.60 -26.95
CA SER A 539 40.88 5.36 -26.21
C SER A 539 42.34 5.18 -25.83
N ALA A 540 42.64 5.16 -24.53
CA ALA A 540 44.00 4.92 -24.04
C ALA A 540 44.49 3.52 -24.49
N ASN A 541 45.73 3.46 -24.97
CA ASN A 541 46.42 2.26 -25.48
C ASN A 541 45.96 1.70 -26.85
N SER A 542 45.24 2.46 -27.69
CA SER A 542 44.99 2.04 -29.08
C SER A 542 46.26 2.07 -29.94
N LYS A 543 46.77 0.90 -30.37
CA LYS A 543 47.85 0.80 -31.35
C LYS A 543 47.31 0.97 -32.78
N VAL A 544 47.38 2.18 -33.32
CA VAL A 544 46.97 2.47 -34.72
C VAL A 544 48.09 2.09 -35.69
N ILE A 545 47.83 1.12 -36.55
CA ILE A 545 48.74 0.76 -37.67
C ILE A 545 48.22 1.45 -38.93
N PHE A 546 49.01 2.37 -39.47
CA PHE A 546 48.71 3.08 -40.71
C PHE A 546 49.05 2.18 -41.90
N LEU A 547 48.07 1.46 -42.47
CA LEU A 547 48.23 0.92 -43.81
C LEU A 547 48.17 2.10 -44.82
N PRO A 548 49.17 2.28 -45.70
CA PRO A 548 49.03 3.18 -46.83
C PRO A 548 47.93 2.64 -47.76
N GLY A 549 47.01 3.52 -48.17
CA GLY A 549 45.95 3.16 -49.10
C GLY A 549 46.48 2.78 -50.50
N PRO A 550 45.67 2.14 -51.35
CA PRO A 550 46.05 1.84 -52.73
C PRO A 550 46.50 3.12 -53.46
N ALA A 551 47.52 2.98 -54.31
CA ALA A 551 48.51 4.02 -54.63
C ALA A 551 48.05 5.27 -55.43
N ASN A 552 46.75 5.56 -55.47
CA ASN A 552 46.17 6.68 -56.22
C ASN A 552 45.97 7.96 -55.39
N VAL A 553 46.20 7.93 -54.07
CA VAL A 553 46.04 9.13 -53.21
C VAL A 553 47.21 10.11 -53.40
N ALA A 554 48.43 9.59 -53.50
CA ALA A 554 49.64 10.41 -53.68
C ALA A 554 49.63 11.17 -55.03
N SER A 555 49.13 10.55 -56.10
CA SER A 555 49.00 11.19 -57.42
C SER A 555 47.91 12.26 -57.46
N GLN A 556 46.85 12.14 -56.65
CA GLN A 556 45.84 13.20 -56.49
C GLN A 556 46.36 14.40 -55.68
N MET A 557 47.14 14.17 -54.61
CA MET A 557 47.78 15.26 -53.87
C MET A 557 48.85 15.99 -54.71
N ALA A 558 49.65 15.26 -55.50
CA ALA A 558 50.64 15.85 -56.39
C ALA A 558 50.03 16.79 -57.46
N MET A 559 48.77 16.58 -57.87
CA MET A 559 48.07 17.54 -58.74
C MET A 559 47.53 18.76 -57.99
N ALA A 560 47.21 18.66 -56.70
CA ALA A 560 46.82 19.81 -55.89
C ALA A 560 48.00 20.78 -55.67
N ASP A 561 49.19 20.24 -55.34
CA ASP A 561 50.42 21.04 -55.18
C ASP A 561 50.84 21.76 -56.47
N SER A 562 50.41 21.29 -57.65
CA SER A 562 50.72 21.94 -58.94
C SER A 562 49.92 23.23 -59.23
N VAL A 563 49.02 23.63 -58.33
CA VAL A 563 48.06 24.75 -58.52
C VAL A 563 48.18 25.82 -57.42
N GLY A 564 49.01 25.63 -56.39
CA GLY A 564 49.16 26.57 -55.26
C GLY A 564 50.55 27.18 -55.13
N GLU A 565 50.66 28.51 -55.18
CA GLU A 565 51.92 29.25 -54.96
C GLU A 565 52.28 29.39 -53.47
N GLY A 566 53.57 29.36 -53.10
CA GLY A 566 54.02 29.81 -51.77
C GLY A 566 55.30 29.20 -51.22
N SER A 567 56.48 29.62 -51.70
CA SER A 567 57.77 29.14 -51.18
C SER A 567 58.22 29.83 -49.89
N VAL A 568 58.57 29.07 -48.84
CA VAL A 568 59.52 29.50 -47.80
C VAL A 568 60.45 28.34 -47.44
N ALA A 569 61.76 28.55 -47.56
CA ALA A 569 62.79 27.60 -47.12
C ALA A 569 63.42 28.08 -45.81
N ASN A 570 63.73 27.15 -44.90
CA ASN A 570 64.77 27.37 -43.89
C ASN A 570 65.42 26.03 -43.48
N GLY A 571 66.69 26.05 -43.08
CA GLY A 571 67.51 24.84 -42.90
C GLY A 571 67.99 24.61 -41.46
N GLY A 572 68.31 23.34 -41.14
CA GLY A 572 68.91 22.90 -39.88
C GLY A 572 69.95 21.79 -40.10
N LYS A 573 71.03 21.78 -39.33
CA LYS A 573 72.22 20.93 -39.57
C LYS A 573 72.11 19.50 -39.02
N ARG A 574 72.88 18.59 -39.66
CA ARG A 574 73.25 17.24 -39.18
C ARG A 574 74.11 17.24 -37.91
N ILE A 575 74.15 16.09 -37.22
CA ILE A 575 75.34 15.32 -36.77
C ILE A 575 74.82 13.89 -36.42
N VAL A 576 75.22 12.80 -37.10
CA VAL A 576 76.43 11.94 -36.93
C VAL A 576 76.37 11.09 -35.63
N GLU A 577 76.63 9.77 -35.56
CA GLU A 577 77.11 8.69 -36.50
C GLU A 577 76.00 7.57 -36.63
N GLY A 578 76.14 6.24 -36.84
CA GLY A 578 77.27 5.34 -37.19
C GLY A 578 77.03 3.81 -37.14
N VAL A 579 77.85 3.05 -37.89
CA VAL A 579 78.37 1.64 -37.69
C VAL A 579 77.42 0.40 -37.68
N GLU A 580 77.65 -0.51 -38.67
CA GLU A 580 77.52 -2.01 -38.74
C GLU A 580 76.18 -2.71 -38.36
N THR A 581 75.50 -3.50 -39.22
CA THR A 581 75.71 -4.90 -39.72
C THR A 581 75.79 -5.99 -38.62
N SER A 582 75.15 -7.17 -38.69
CA SER A 582 74.51 -7.92 -39.81
C SER A 582 73.33 -8.84 -39.36
N ASP A 583 72.75 -9.57 -40.33
CA ASP A 583 71.96 -10.82 -40.25
C ASP A 583 70.86 -11.03 -39.18
N PHE A 584 69.62 -11.22 -39.67
CA PHE A 584 69.06 -12.59 -39.77
C PHE A 584 67.96 -12.68 -40.83
N GLY A 585 68.00 -13.72 -41.66
CA GLY A 585 66.96 -14.01 -42.66
C GLY A 585 66.15 -15.26 -42.27
N GLY A 586 64.84 -15.24 -42.48
CA GLY A 586 63.96 -16.39 -42.26
C GLY A 586 62.53 -16.07 -42.68
N ALA A 587 62.00 -16.79 -43.67
CA ALA A 587 60.62 -16.63 -44.15
C ALA A 587 59.78 -17.80 -43.65
N ASP A 588 58.72 -17.50 -42.89
CA ASP A 588 57.88 -18.51 -42.22
C ASP A 588 56.54 -18.68 -42.97
N PRO A 589 56.25 -19.84 -43.61
CA PRO A 589 55.09 -19.98 -44.50
C PRO A 589 53.71 -19.91 -43.82
N HIS A 590 53.66 -20.12 -42.49
CA HIS A 590 52.42 -20.43 -41.77
C HIS A 590 51.37 -19.31 -41.75
N PHE A 591 51.79 -18.03 -41.83
CA PHE A 591 50.86 -16.90 -41.80
C PHE A 591 49.88 -16.89 -43.00
N SER A 592 50.35 -17.33 -44.17
CA SER A 592 49.56 -17.33 -45.42
C SER A 592 48.51 -18.45 -45.48
N GLN A 593 48.61 -19.48 -44.63
CA GLN A 593 47.63 -20.57 -44.56
C GLN A 593 46.39 -20.19 -43.74
N ALA A 594 46.55 -19.37 -42.69
CA ALA A 594 45.47 -18.97 -41.79
C ALA A 594 44.39 -18.07 -42.43
N ILE A 595 44.61 -17.57 -43.66
CA ILE A 595 43.72 -16.65 -44.38
C ILE A 595 42.84 -17.40 -45.41
N ARG A 596 42.93 -18.73 -45.50
CA ARG A 596 42.24 -19.54 -46.55
C ARG A 596 41.33 -20.66 -46.03
N ALA A 597 40.95 -20.61 -44.75
CA ALA A 597 39.94 -21.48 -44.13
C ALA A 597 38.99 -20.58 -43.31
N ASP A 598 37.66 -20.72 -43.34
CA ASP A 598 36.79 -21.63 -44.09
C ASP A 598 35.51 -20.92 -44.54
N VAL A 599 34.96 -21.32 -45.69
CA VAL A 599 33.51 -21.55 -45.86
C VAL A 599 33.32 -22.73 -46.81
N ILE A 600 32.94 -23.88 -46.26
CA ILE A 600 32.25 -24.95 -47.01
C ILE A 600 30.82 -24.98 -46.48
N GLU A 601 29.85 -24.73 -47.35
CA GLU A 601 28.43 -24.88 -47.01
C GLU A 601 28.06 -26.37 -46.96
N HIS A 602 27.24 -26.75 -45.98
CA HIS A 602 26.51 -28.02 -45.99
C HIS A 602 25.03 -27.78 -45.70
N MET A 603 24.18 -28.57 -46.35
CA MET A 603 22.74 -28.72 -46.06
C MET A 603 22.51 -29.58 -44.81
#